data_AF-A0A820HWX9-F1
#
_entry.id   AF-A0A820HWX9-F1
#
_cell.length_a   1.000
_cell.length_b   1.000
_cell.length_c   1.000
_cell.angle_alpha   90.00
_cell.angle_beta   90.00
_cell.angle_gamma   90.00
#
_symmetry.space_group_name_H-M   'P 1'
#
loop_
_entity.id
_entity.type
_entity.pdbx_description
1 polymer ?
#
loop_
_entity_poly.entity_id
_entity_poly.type
_entity_poly.pdbx_seq_one_letter_code
_entity_poly.pdbx_strand_id
1 'polypeptide(L)'
;PSNILIKQNPVIFKICDFGISGQLTNSVAQTMMKGTQVYLAPERIDASQAPEGYGIRSDMWALGLSTLEIATGQHPFAKMNALGIMSAIMTWVPEPPSNLSSELQKLVICLLRIKQAERPATYDDIQISPAMKSLPTEITSGETEMVKNVIANIPDIPDDY
;
A
#
# COMPACT_ATOMS: atom_id res chain seq x y z
N PRO A 1 0.35 5.35 5.11
CA PRO A 1 1.54 4.57 4.73
C PRO A 1 2.84 5.33 5.04
N SER A 2 3.85 4.66 5.60
CA SER A 2 5.11 5.28 6.06
C SER A 2 6.10 5.61 4.93
N ASN A 3 5.96 4.96 3.78
CA ASN A 3 6.94 5.03 2.68
C ASN A 3 6.57 6.04 1.58
N ILE A 4 5.59 6.92 1.86
CA ILE A 4 5.19 8.03 0.99
C ILE A 4 5.44 9.33 1.78
N LEU A 5 6.47 10.05 1.40
CA LEU A 5 6.88 11.32 1.99
C LEU A 5 6.23 12.49 1.26
N ILE A 6 5.96 13.57 2.01
CA ILE A 6 5.40 14.81 1.48
C ILE A 6 6.34 15.96 1.85
N LYS A 7 6.84 16.69 0.85
CA LYS A 7 7.52 17.98 1.04
C LYS A 7 6.49 19.09 0.89
N GLN A 8 6.48 20.10 1.77
CA GLN A 8 5.46 21.16 1.79
C GLN A 8 5.68 22.28 0.74
N ASN A 9 6.94 22.64 0.45
CA ASN A 9 7.28 23.80 -0.38
C ASN A 9 8.35 23.49 -1.45
N PRO A 10 7.97 23.31 -2.73
CA PRO A 10 6.59 23.06 -3.21
C PRO A 10 6.05 21.71 -2.72
N VAL A 11 4.74 21.50 -2.84
CA VAL A 11 4.09 20.21 -2.51
C VAL A 11 4.60 19.14 -3.46
N ILE A 12 5.38 18.18 -2.93
CA ILE A 12 5.95 17.07 -3.71
C ILE A 12 5.77 15.77 -2.92
N PHE A 13 5.20 14.77 -3.57
CA PHE A 13 5.12 13.39 -3.05
C PHE A 13 6.37 12.60 -3.51
N LYS A 14 7.00 11.89 -2.58
CA LYS A 14 8.15 11.02 -2.86
C LYS A 14 7.91 9.66 -2.24
N ILE A 15 8.15 8.60 -3.01
CA ILE A 15 8.24 7.26 -2.43
C ILE A 15 9.65 7.12 -1.86
N CYS A 16 9.76 6.63 -0.62
CA CYS A 16 11.03 6.29 0.00
C CYS A 16 11.06 4.82 0.36
N ASP A 17 12.27 4.28 0.54
CA ASP A 17 12.47 2.91 1.01
C ASP A 17 11.86 1.84 0.08
N PHE A 18 12.49 1.68 -1.08
CA PHE A 18 12.17 0.64 -2.07
C PHE A 18 12.49 -0.79 -1.58
N GLY A 19 12.95 -0.95 -0.33
CA GLY A 19 13.38 -2.21 0.25
C GLY A 19 14.66 -2.74 -0.39
N ILE A 20 15.52 -3.35 0.42
CA ILE A 20 16.61 -4.18 -0.10
C ILE A 20 15.94 -5.40 -0.76
N SER A 21 16.00 -5.49 -2.09
CA SER A 21 15.55 -6.66 -2.85
C SER A 21 16.52 -7.83 -2.60
N GLY A 22 16.34 -8.53 -1.48
CA GLY A 22 17.24 -9.61 -1.09
C GLY A 22 16.49 -10.68 -0.34
N GLN A 23 16.53 -11.90 -0.87
CA GLN A 23 16.00 -13.14 -0.30
C GLN A 23 16.06 -13.16 1.23
N LEU A 24 14.92 -12.98 1.90
CA LEU A 24 14.77 -13.43 3.28
C LEU A 24 14.51 -14.94 3.26
N THR A 25 15.60 -15.70 3.18
CA THR A 25 15.60 -17.09 3.62
C THR A 25 15.66 -17.09 5.15
N ASN A 26 14.69 -17.81 5.72
CA ASN A 26 14.58 -18.26 7.11
C ASN A 26 13.90 -17.31 8.13
N SER A 27 12.89 -17.92 8.78
CA SER A 27 12.19 -17.49 9.99
C SER A 27 11.15 -16.37 9.86
N VAL A 28 10.04 -16.69 9.18
CA VAL A 28 8.75 -15.96 9.21
C VAL A 28 8.22 -15.76 10.65
N ALA A 29 8.67 -16.57 11.62
CA ALA A 29 8.05 -16.67 12.93
C ALA A 29 8.55 -15.70 14.03
N GLN A 30 9.70 -15.01 13.87
CA GLN A 30 10.30 -14.24 15.00
C GLN A 30 10.43 -12.72 14.80
N THR A 31 10.10 -12.16 13.64
CA THR A 31 10.45 -10.76 13.30
C THR A 31 9.25 -9.88 12.93
N MET A 32 8.05 -10.20 13.43
CA MET A 32 6.79 -9.49 13.11
C MET A 32 6.54 -8.19 13.90
N MET A 33 7.55 -7.62 14.55
CA MET A 33 7.39 -6.48 15.47
C MET A 33 7.76 -5.10 14.88
N LYS A 34 8.16 -5.00 13.61
CA LYS A 34 8.46 -3.71 12.95
C LYS A 34 7.55 -3.50 11.74
N GLY A 35 6.87 -2.34 11.70
CA GLY A 35 5.67 -2.00 10.92
C GLY A 35 5.67 -2.17 9.40
N THR A 36 6.71 -2.74 8.77
CA THR A 36 6.77 -3.02 7.33
C THR A 36 6.06 -4.33 6.95
N GLN A 37 5.89 -5.28 7.88
CA GLN A 37 5.32 -6.60 7.56
C GLN A 37 3.78 -6.62 7.41
N VAL A 38 3.06 -5.53 7.73
CA VAL A 38 1.60 -5.45 7.54
C VAL A 38 1.19 -5.31 6.07
N TYR A 39 2.13 -4.95 5.19
CA TYR A 39 1.95 -4.88 3.73
C TYR A 39 2.38 -6.16 3.01
N LEU A 40 2.67 -7.23 3.76
CA LEU A 40 3.18 -8.48 3.20
C LEU A 40 2.13 -9.13 2.30
N ALA A 41 2.52 -9.53 1.10
CA ALA A 41 1.65 -10.22 0.17
C ALA A 41 1.45 -11.70 0.58
N PRO A 42 0.30 -12.33 0.25
CA PRO A 42 0.00 -13.73 0.57
C PRO A 42 1.12 -14.71 0.20
N GLU A 43 1.72 -14.55 -0.98
CA GLU A 43 2.79 -15.41 -1.47
C GLU A 43 4.12 -15.28 -0.71
N ARG A 44 4.28 -14.20 0.06
CA ARG A 44 5.42 -14.03 0.97
C ARG A 44 5.17 -14.67 2.33
N ILE A 45 3.93 -15.04 2.65
CA ILE A 45 3.55 -15.84 3.82
C ILE A 45 3.63 -17.33 3.48
N ASP A 46 3.05 -17.69 2.33
CA ASP A 46 3.04 -19.04 1.79
C ASP A 46 3.82 -19.09 0.47
N ALA A 47 5.09 -19.48 0.56
CA ALA A 47 5.98 -19.57 -0.59
C ALA A 47 5.50 -20.56 -1.67
N SER A 48 4.57 -21.48 -1.35
CA SER A 48 3.98 -22.38 -2.35
C SER A 48 3.11 -21.63 -3.39
N GLN A 49 2.63 -20.43 -3.06
CA GLN A 49 1.86 -19.59 -3.99
C GLN A 49 2.73 -18.77 -4.96
N ALA A 50 4.04 -18.74 -4.75
CA ALA A 50 5.00 -18.11 -5.64
C ALA A 50 6.19 -19.05 -5.92
N PRO A 51 5.96 -20.15 -6.65
CA PRO A 51 7.04 -21.09 -7.00
C PRO A 51 8.15 -20.42 -7.84
N GLU A 52 7.82 -19.36 -8.58
CA GLU A 52 8.76 -18.54 -9.36
C GLU A 52 9.35 -17.36 -8.56
N GLY A 53 8.95 -17.20 -7.29
CA GLY A 53 9.38 -16.11 -6.41
C GLY A 53 8.43 -14.90 -6.37
N TYR A 54 8.74 -13.96 -5.49
CA TYR A 54 8.03 -12.69 -5.35
C TYR A 54 8.69 -11.60 -6.20
N GLY A 55 7.92 -10.57 -6.55
CA GLY A 55 8.38 -9.50 -7.42
C GLY A 55 7.31 -8.43 -7.59
N ILE A 56 7.14 -7.93 -8.82
CA ILE A 56 6.22 -6.83 -9.16
C ILE A 56 4.81 -7.03 -8.58
N ARG A 57 4.27 -8.25 -8.66
CA ARG A 57 2.92 -8.58 -8.16
C ARG A 57 2.78 -8.45 -6.64
N SER A 58 3.87 -8.58 -5.88
CA SER A 58 3.89 -8.32 -4.44
C SER A 58 3.86 -6.83 -4.14
N ASP A 59 4.49 -6.00 -4.98
CA ASP A 59 4.37 -4.54 -4.87
C ASP A 59 2.95 -4.08 -5.20
N MET A 60 2.28 -4.74 -6.16
CA MET A 60 0.87 -4.46 -6.47
C MET A 60 -0.05 -4.67 -5.27
N TRP A 61 0.21 -5.70 -4.47
CA TRP A 61 -0.51 -5.92 -3.22
C TRP A 61 -0.27 -4.78 -2.21
N ALA A 62 0.99 -4.41 -1.99
CA ALA A 62 1.34 -3.32 -1.08
C ALA A 62 0.73 -1.97 -1.52
N LEU A 63 0.66 -1.73 -2.83
CA LEU A 63 -0.02 -0.57 -3.42
C LEU A 63 -1.53 -0.60 -3.12
N GLY A 64 -2.17 -1.76 -3.25
CA GLY A 64 -3.59 -1.92 -2.91
C GLY A 64 -3.89 -1.60 -1.45
N LEU A 65 -3.07 -2.12 -0.52
CA LEU A 65 -3.20 -1.83 0.92
C LEU A 65 -2.94 -0.36 1.23
N SER A 66 -1.91 0.23 0.61
CA SER A 66 -1.60 1.65 0.77
C SER A 66 -2.75 2.53 0.28
N THR A 67 -3.37 2.18 -0.85
CA THR A 67 -4.52 2.92 -1.39
C THR A 67 -5.71 2.86 -0.43
N LEU A 68 -6.00 1.69 0.15
CA LEU A 68 -7.06 1.58 1.16
C LEU A 68 -6.77 2.39 2.40
N GLU A 69 -5.56 2.28 2.95
CA GLU A 69 -5.18 3.01 4.15
C GLU A 69 -5.25 4.52 3.95
N ILE A 70 -4.86 5.04 2.79
CA ILE A 70 -5.01 6.47 2.46
C ILE A 70 -6.50 6.83 2.38
N ALA A 71 -7.32 5.99 1.76
CA ALA A 71 -8.75 6.24 1.59
C ALA A 71 -9.56 6.21 2.89
N THR A 72 -9.17 5.37 3.85
CA THR A 72 -9.87 5.15 5.13
C THR A 72 -9.21 5.87 6.31
N GLY A 73 -7.95 6.30 6.16
CA GLY A 73 -7.12 6.80 7.25
C GLY A 73 -6.62 5.72 8.22
N GLN A 74 -6.94 4.44 7.99
CA GLN A 74 -6.56 3.34 8.87
C GLN A 74 -6.22 2.07 8.08
N HIS A 75 -5.08 1.45 8.42
CA HIS A 75 -4.68 0.20 7.79
C HIS A 75 -5.71 -0.92 8.11
N PRO A 76 -6.12 -1.76 7.14
CA PRO A 76 -7.16 -2.78 7.34
C PRO A 76 -6.91 -3.72 8.52
N PHE A 77 -5.64 -3.98 8.84
CA PHE A 77 -5.22 -4.89 9.90
C PHE A 77 -4.63 -4.20 11.14
N ALA A 78 -4.82 -2.89 11.31
CA ALA A 78 -4.18 -2.11 12.38
C ALA A 78 -4.47 -2.61 13.81
N LYS A 79 -5.58 -3.34 14.03
CA LYS A 79 -6.01 -3.85 15.35
C LYS A 79 -5.67 -5.32 15.57
N MET A 80 -4.98 -5.97 14.64
CA MET A 80 -4.66 -7.39 14.70
C MET A 80 -3.22 -7.63 15.16
N ASN A 81 -2.99 -8.76 15.83
CA ASN A 81 -1.62 -9.22 16.12
C ASN A 81 -1.02 -9.92 14.88
N ALA A 82 0.27 -10.24 14.94
CA ALA A 82 1.01 -10.85 13.82
C ALA A 82 0.33 -12.11 13.23
N LEU A 83 -0.05 -13.06 14.08
CA LEU A 83 -0.71 -14.29 13.63
C LEU A 83 -2.08 -14.03 13.01
N GLY A 84 -2.85 -13.09 13.60
CA GLY A 84 -4.13 -12.66 13.07
C GLY A 84 -4.00 -12.00 11.70
N ILE A 85 -2.98 -11.16 11.51
CA ILE A 85 -2.67 -10.54 10.22
C ILE A 85 -2.36 -11.61 9.17
N MET A 86 -1.49 -12.58 9.49
CA MET A 86 -1.13 -13.65 8.56
C MET A 86 -2.34 -14.47 8.15
N SER A 87 -3.20 -14.84 9.11
CA SER A 87 -4.45 -15.55 8.82
C SER A 87 -5.40 -14.70 7.97
N ALA A 88 -5.54 -13.41 8.28
CA ALA A 88 -6.43 -12.51 7.55
C ALA A 88 -5.98 -12.32 6.10
N ILE A 89 -4.69 -12.09 5.84
CA ILE A 89 -4.15 -11.90 4.48
C ILE A 89 -4.53 -13.06 3.55
N MET A 90 -4.64 -14.27 4.06
CA MET A 90 -4.93 -15.47 3.27
C MET A 90 -6.42 -15.69 2.96
N THR A 91 -7.34 -14.98 3.63
CA THR A 91 -8.80 -15.21 3.49
C THR A 91 -9.62 -13.93 3.34
N TRP A 92 -9.03 -12.78 3.61
CA TRP A 92 -9.72 -11.49 3.66
C TRP A 92 -10.15 -11.03 2.27
N VAL A 93 -11.33 -10.43 2.22
CA VAL A 93 -11.90 -9.83 1.01
C VAL A 93 -11.88 -8.32 1.18
N PRO A 94 -11.25 -7.56 0.26
CA PRO A 94 -11.21 -6.11 0.36
C PRO A 94 -12.59 -5.49 0.16
N GLU A 95 -12.94 -4.56 1.05
CA GLU A 95 -14.13 -3.71 0.94
C GLU A 95 -13.70 -2.24 0.83
N PRO A 96 -13.41 -1.75 -0.38
CA PRO A 96 -13.06 -0.36 -0.59
C PRO A 96 -14.21 0.57 -0.16
N PRO A 97 -13.92 1.71 0.48
CA PRO A 97 -14.97 2.59 0.98
C PRO A 97 -15.71 3.28 -0.18
N SER A 98 -17.00 3.56 0.04
CA SER A 98 -17.91 4.08 -0.99
C SER A 98 -17.60 5.50 -1.46
N ASN A 99 -16.73 6.22 -0.76
CA ASN A 99 -16.21 7.53 -1.16
C ASN A 99 -15.17 7.45 -2.29
N LEU A 100 -14.64 6.25 -2.60
CA LEU A 100 -13.79 6.07 -3.78
C LEU A 100 -14.63 5.94 -5.04
N SER A 101 -14.09 6.38 -6.18
CA SER A 101 -14.72 6.16 -7.48
C SER A 101 -14.87 4.66 -7.76
N SER A 102 -15.92 4.28 -8.48
CA SER A 102 -16.17 2.87 -8.84
C SER A 102 -14.97 2.21 -9.53
N GLU A 103 -14.26 2.96 -10.37
CA GLU A 103 -13.06 2.48 -11.05
C GLU A 103 -11.89 2.25 -10.07
N LEU A 104 -11.69 3.14 -9.11
CA LEU A 104 -10.66 2.97 -8.09
C LEU A 104 -10.98 1.81 -7.14
N GLN A 105 -12.26 1.61 -6.76
CA GLN A 105 -12.68 0.45 -5.98
C GLN A 105 -12.36 -0.87 -6.71
N LYS A 106 -12.67 -0.95 -8.02
CA LYS A 106 -12.33 -2.12 -8.86
C LYS A 106 -10.82 -2.35 -8.94
N LEU A 107 -10.04 -1.28 -9.10
CA LEU A 107 -8.58 -1.39 -9.13
C LEU A 107 -8.04 -1.93 -7.80
N VAL A 108 -8.50 -1.41 -6.66
CA VAL A 108 -8.10 -1.89 -5.33
C VAL A 108 -8.43 -3.38 -5.15
N ILE A 109 -9.65 -3.81 -5.54
CA ILE A 109 -10.04 -5.22 -5.48
C ILE A 109 -9.13 -6.09 -6.37
N CYS A 110 -8.72 -5.58 -7.54
CA CYS A 110 -7.79 -6.28 -8.44
C CYS A 110 -6.38 -6.42 -7.84
N LEU A 111 -5.85 -5.35 -7.24
CA LEU A 111 -4.53 -5.32 -6.60
C LEU A 111 -4.45 -6.27 -5.39
N LEU A 112 -5.58 -6.46 -4.70
CA LEU A 112 -5.69 -7.25 -3.46
C LEU A 112 -6.23 -8.68 -3.68
N ARG A 113 -6.07 -9.22 -4.89
CA ARG A 113 -6.35 -10.64 -5.13
C ARG A 113 -5.35 -11.52 -4.39
N ILE A 114 -5.84 -12.53 -3.66
CA ILE A 114 -5.00 -13.45 -2.90
C ILE A 114 -4.03 -14.17 -3.85
N LYS A 115 -4.55 -14.76 -4.93
CA LYS A 115 -3.71 -15.41 -5.93
C LYS A 115 -2.89 -14.38 -6.69
N GLN A 116 -1.57 -14.55 -6.62
CA GLN A 116 -0.60 -13.65 -7.25
C GLN A 116 -0.87 -13.44 -8.75
N ALA A 117 -1.22 -14.52 -9.48
CA ALA A 117 -1.48 -14.50 -10.92
C ALA A 117 -2.73 -13.70 -11.33
N GLU A 118 -3.67 -13.47 -10.42
CA GLU A 118 -4.91 -12.71 -10.68
C GLU A 118 -4.72 -11.19 -10.56
N ARG A 119 -3.54 -10.73 -10.10
CA ARG A 119 -3.17 -9.31 -10.05
C ARG A 119 -2.65 -8.82 -11.42
N PRO A 120 -2.48 -7.50 -11.63
CA PRO A 120 -1.73 -6.98 -12.78
C PRO A 120 -0.31 -7.53 -12.82
N ALA A 121 0.20 -7.87 -14.01
CA ALA A 121 1.52 -8.46 -14.19
C ALA A 121 2.63 -7.40 -14.16
N THR A 122 2.31 -6.21 -14.65
CA THR A 122 3.24 -5.11 -14.88
C THR A 122 2.66 -3.79 -14.41
N TYR A 123 3.51 -2.76 -14.30
CA TYR A 123 3.05 -1.40 -14.03
C TYR A 123 2.23 -0.82 -15.19
N ASP A 124 2.52 -1.22 -16.43
CA ASP A 124 1.81 -0.76 -17.62
C ASP A 124 0.33 -1.19 -17.60
N ASP A 125 0.04 -2.40 -17.10
CA ASP A 125 -1.33 -2.90 -16.91
C ASP A 125 -2.17 -1.98 -16.02
N ILE A 126 -1.55 -1.35 -15.03
CA ILE A 126 -2.20 -0.39 -14.14
C ILE A 126 -2.36 0.96 -14.82
N GLN A 127 -1.31 1.46 -15.50
CA GLN A 127 -1.36 2.76 -16.17
C GLN A 127 -2.47 2.84 -17.22
N ILE A 128 -2.76 1.74 -17.92
CA ILE A 128 -3.83 1.69 -18.91
C ILE A 128 -5.23 1.48 -18.32
N SER A 129 -5.33 1.22 -17.01
CA SER A 129 -6.60 0.95 -16.33
C SER A 129 -7.54 2.16 -16.36
N PRO A 130 -8.87 1.96 -16.35
CA PRO A 130 -9.82 3.06 -16.28
C PRO A 130 -9.63 3.95 -15.06
N ALA A 131 -9.26 3.36 -13.92
CA ALA A 131 -8.97 4.08 -12.69
C ALA A 131 -7.86 5.11 -12.90
N MET A 132 -6.70 4.70 -13.44
CA MET A 132 -5.58 5.61 -13.69
C MET A 132 -5.89 6.67 -14.73
N LYS A 133 -6.62 6.31 -15.80
CA LYS A 133 -7.05 7.26 -16.84
C LYS A 133 -8.02 8.32 -16.33
N SER A 134 -8.77 8.00 -15.28
CA SER A 134 -9.72 8.93 -14.66
C SER A 134 -9.08 9.87 -13.64
N LEU A 135 -7.85 9.60 -13.20
CA LEU A 135 -7.17 10.43 -12.22
C LEU A 135 -6.65 11.71 -12.89
N PRO A 136 -6.74 12.85 -12.20
CA PRO A 136 -6.13 14.08 -12.67
C PRO A 136 -4.61 13.91 -12.77
N THR A 137 -4.01 14.42 -13.84
CA THR A 137 -2.56 14.36 -14.07
C THR A 137 -1.80 15.45 -13.32
N GLU A 138 -2.52 16.44 -12.80
CA GLU A 138 -1.97 17.56 -12.04
C GLU A 138 -2.75 17.74 -10.74
N ILE A 139 -2.04 18.07 -9.66
CA ILE A 139 -2.64 18.43 -8.39
C ILE A 139 -3.10 19.88 -8.50
N THR A 140 -4.35 20.14 -8.15
CA THR A 140 -4.92 21.49 -8.19
C THR A 140 -4.33 22.40 -7.11
N SER A 141 -4.46 23.71 -7.29
CA SER A 141 -4.08 24.69 -6.25
C SER A 141 -4.88 24.50 -4.96
N GLY A 142 -6.15 24.10 -5.05
CA GLY A 142 -6.99 23.80 -3.89
C GLY A 142 -6.51 22.59 -3.10
N GLU A 143 -6.16 21.49 -3.78
CA GLU A 143 -5.60 20.29 -3.15
C GLU A 143 -4.22 20.57 -2.54
N THR A 144 -3.41 21.37 -3.23
CA THR A 144 -2.10 21.84 -2.71
C THR A 144 -2.27 22.59 -1.40
N GLU A 145 -3.26 23.48 -1.31
CA GLU A 145 -3.53 24.26 -0.09
C GLU A 145 -4.10 23.38 1.02
N MET A 146 -4.96 22.42 0.69
CA MET A 146 -5.43 21.40 1.63
C MET A 146 -4.27 20.62 2.25
N VAL A 147 -3.32 20.16 1.44
CA VAL A 147 -2.12 19.45 1.92
C VAL A 147 -1.28 20.33 2.83
N LYS A 148 -1.04 21.59 2.46
CA LYS A 148 -0.30 22.54 3.32
C LYS A 148 -1.00 22.77 4.66
N ASN A 149 -2.32 22.89 4.66
CA ASN A 149 -3.11 23.06 5.88
C ASN A 149 -2.99 21.84 6.79
N VAL A 150 -3.03 20.63 6.23
CA VAL A 150 -2.82 19.41 7.02
C VAL A 150 -1.42 19.41 7.63
N ILE A 151 -0.37 19.69 6.83
CA ILE A 151 1.02 19.70 7.31
C ILE A 151 1.24 20.75 8.40
N ALA A 152 0.68 21.95 8.24
CA ALA A 152 0.82 23.04 9.22
C ALA A 152 0.15 22.74 10.57
N ASN A 153 -0.77 21.77 10.62
CA ASN A 153 -1.44 21.33 11.84
C ASN A 153 -0.81 20.07 12.45
N ILE A 154 0.26 19.52 11.86
CA ILE A 154 1.04 18.45 12.47
C ILE A 154 1.91 19.09 13.56
N PRO A 155 1.82 18.64 14.82
CA PRO A 155 2.66 19.19 15.89
C PRO A 155 4.14 18.97 15.55
N ASP A 156 4.96 20.01 15.76
CA ASP A 156 6.41 19.91 15.60
C ASP A 156 6.94 18.76 16.47
N ILE A 157 7.67 17.85 15.84
CA ILE A 157 8.43 16.84 16.58
C ILE A 157 9.62 17.60 17.20
N PRO A 158 9.77 17.60 18.53
CA PRO A 158 10.90 18.27 19.17
C PRO A 158 12.22 17.75 18.60
N ASP A 159 13.19 18.64 18.36
CA ASP A 159 14.51 18.33 17.80
C ASP A 159 15.35 17.33 18.65
N ASP A 160 14.86 16.91 19.82
CA ASP A 160 15.57 16.13 20.83
C ASP A 160 15.34 14.60 20.76
N TYR A 161 15.34 13.99 19.57
CA TYR A 161 15.37 12.52 19.41
C TYR A 161 16.46 12.03 18.46
#